data_AF-A0A7C4SWX9-F1
#
_entry.id   AF-A0A7C4SWX9-F1
#
_cell.length_a   1.000
_cell.length_b   1.000
_cell.length_c   1.000
_cell.angle_alpha   90.00
_cell.angle_beta   90.00
_cell.angle_gamma   90.00
#
_symmetry.space_group_name_H-M   'P 1'
#
loop_
_entity.id
_entity.type
_entity.pdbx_description
1 polymer ?
#
loop_
_entity_poly.entity_id
_entity_poly.type
_entity_poly.pdbx_seq_one_letter_code
_entity_poly.pdbx_strand_id
1 'polypeptide(L)'
;MPHNKTSPKGLELESNYELYGNSDAVIERAQEPICFPDLNLDLVIKSITASKQEYNLQLLYWTPLHTAETVCYRQQVFQDLENNLLMAHIKQFAQSMSVMRRYSAMIEKLDYEYHKKDWFLETAIMYCTALSTLASCLEGIPLKSAALATFRIYLADYCKSSAFQSLTADSQKTKQALAEIKYCVIIESGKFKVKRYEDEADYSIEVENTFSKFKQSDAQNYLTHIPVMTGTSHIEAKILEFVVKLFPEPFALLDGFCTEHNQFLDKTICAFDREIQFYIADQDFIAHLKQQGLPFCYPNIGIS
;
A
#
# COMPACT_ATOMS: atom_id res chain seq x y z
N MET A 1 1.27 38.50 -25.44
CA MET A 1 1.31 37.16 -26.05
C MET A 1 1.04 36.14 -24.95
N PRO A 2 -0.07 35.40 -24.98
CA PRO A 2 -0.34 34.40 -23.96
C PRO A 2 0.45 33.13 -24.29
N HIS A 3 1.35 32.75 -23.38
CA HIS A 3 2.07 31.48 -23.42
C HIS A 3 1.10 30.35 -23.11
N ASN A 4 0.76 29.58 -24.14
CA ASN A 4 0.04 28.33 -24.04
C ASN A 4 1.00 27.29 -23.42
N LYS A 5 0.86 27.00 -22.12
CA LYS A 5 1.49 25.83 -21.50
C LYS A 5 0.62 24.62 -21.83
N THR A 6 1.02 23.90 -22.87
CA THR A 6 0.59 22.53 -23.13
C THR A 6 0.94 21.67 -21.91
N SER A 7 -0.08 21.18 -21.20
CA SER A 7 0.06 20.07 -20.26
C SER A 7 0.67 18.86 -20.97
N PRO A 8 1.52 18.05 -20.32
CA PRO A 8 1.94 16.78 -20.89
C PRO A 8 0.69 15.91 -21.03
N LYS A 9 0.39 15.50 -22.26
CA LYS A 9 -0.60 14.47 -22.55
C LYS A 9 -0.22 13.23 -21.75
N GLY A 10 -1.03 12.88 -20.75
CA GLY A 10 -0.97 11.58 -20.10
C GLY A 10 -1.06 10.50 -21.17
N LEU A 11 -0.19 9.50 -21.07
CA LEU A 11 -0.34 8.27 -21.82
C LEU A 11 -1.64 7.61 -21.36
N GLU A 12 -2.72 7.79 -22.12
CA GLU A 12 -3.86 6.87 -22.12
C GLU A 12 -3.39 5.56 -22.75
N LEU A 13 -2.66 4.77 -21.96
CA LEU A 13 -2.62 3.33 -22.19
C LEU A 13 -3.98 2.81 -21.75
N GLU A 14 -4.92 2.70 -22.68
CA GLU A 14 -6.15 1.92 -22.48
C GLU A 14 -5.73 0.47 -22.18
N SER A 15 -5.58 0.17 -20.90
CA SER A 15 -5.24 -1.15 -20.41
C SER A 15 -6.49 -2.03 -20.48
N ASN A 16 -6.54 -2.92 -21.46
CA ASN A 16 -7.52 -4.00 -21.56
C ASN A 16 -7.25 -5.13 -20.54
N TYR A 17 -6.80 -4.77 -19.33
CA TYR A 17 -6.57 -5.72 -18.26
C TYR A 17 -7.78 -5.81 -17.35
N GLU A 18 -8.48 -6.94 -17.44
CA GLU A 18 -9.51 -7.32 -16.48
C GLU A 18 -9.20 -8.76 -16.05
N LEU A 19 -8.99 -8.99 -14.75
CA LEU A 19 -8.95 -10.38 -14.23
C LEU A 19 -10.30 -11.09 -14.46
N TYR A 20 -11.34 -10.36 -14.85
CA TYR A 20 -12.72 -10.82 -14.87
C TYR A 20 -13.31 -11.08 -16.24
N GLY A 21 -12.68 -10.68 -17.35
CA GLY A 21 -13.12 -11.02 -18.70
C GLY A 21 -12.40 -10.23 -19.78
N ASN A 22 -12.09 -10.87 -20.92
CA ASN A 22 -11.62 -10.15 -22.09
C ASN A 22 -12.86 -9.64 -22.85
N SER A 23 -13.06 -8.33 -22.92
CA SER A 23 -14.00 -7.59 -23.81
C SER A 23 -15.49 -7.40 -23.47
N ASP A 24 -16.03 -7.93 -22.37
CA ASP A 24 -17.36 -7.54 -21.88
C ASP A 24 -17.21 -6.99 -20.46
N ALA A 25 -17.29 -5.66 -20.32
CA ALA A 25 -17.29 -5.00 -19.02
C ALA A 25 -18.33 -5.68 -18.12
N VAL A 26 -17.86 -6.47 -17.15
CA VAL A 26 -18.72 -7.25 -16.27
C VAL A 26 -19.56 -6.26 -15.46
N ILE A 27 -20.82 -6.08 -15.86
CA ILE A 27 -21.76 -5.24 -15.12
C ILE A 27 -22.09 -5.98 -13.83
N GLU A 28 -21.43 -5.56 -12.75
CA GLU A 28 -21.65 -6.11 -11.42
C GLU A 28 -23.13 -5.94 -11.02
N ARG A 29 -23.77 -7.05 -10.63
CA ARG A 29 -25.13 -7.00 -10.12
C ARG A 29 -25.14 -6.35 -8.75
N ALA A 30 -25.89 -5.26 -8.62
CA ALA A 30 -26.12 -4.58 -7.34
C ALA A 30 -27.07 -5.33 -6.40
N GLN A 31 -27.73 -6.41 -6.87
CA GLN A 31 -28.71 -7.16 -6.10
C GLN A 31 -28.38 -8.65 -6.09
N GLU A 32 -28.52 -9.25 -4.92
CA GLU A 32 -28.37 -10.69 -4.70
C GLU A 32 -29.41 -11.49 -5.51
N PRO A 33 -29.01 -12.58 -6.19
CA PRO A 33 -29.95 -13.46 -6.87
C PRO A 33 -30.92 -14.11 -5.89
N ILE A 34 -32.21 -14.11 -6.24
CA ILE A 34 -33.31 -14.59 -5.37
C ILE A 34 -33.13 -16.04 -4.90
N CYS A 35 -32.45 -16.87 -5.69
CA CYS A 35 -32.19 -18.27 -5.35
C CYS A 35 -31.06 -18.50 -4.33
N PHE A 36 -30.27 -17.47 -3.96
CA PHE A 36 -29.10 -17.65 -3.11
C PHE A 36 -29.46 -18.08 -1.69
N PRO A 37 -30.44 -17.47 -1.00
CA PRO A 37 -30.89 -17.93 0.31
C PRO A 37 -31.41 -19.38 0.28
N ASP A 38 -32.16 -19.75 -0.77
CA ASP A 38 -32.71 -21.11 -0.91
C ASP A 38 -31.60 -22.16 -1.06
N LEU A 39 -30.49 -21.80 -1.71
CA LEU A 39 -29.33 -22.66 -1.93
C LEU A 39 -28.24 -22.51 -0.85
N ASN A 40 -28.48 -21.69 0.18
CA ASN A 40 -27.49 -21.28 1.19
C ASN A 40 -26.19 -20.70 0.61
N LEU A 41 -26.24 -20.16 -0.62
CA LEU A 41 -25.07 -19.55 -1.27
C LEU A 41 -24.71 -18.22 -0.60
N ASP A 42 -25.70 -17.52 -0.05
CA ASP A 42 -25.53 -16.32 0.77
C ASP A 42 -24.61 -16.59 1.96
N LEU A 43 -24.79 -17.71 2.66
CA LEU A 43 -23.96 -18.12 3.80
C LEU A 43 -22.53 -18.47 3.39
N VAL A 44 -22.38 -19.16 2.25
CA VAL A 44 -21.06 -19.49 1.69
C VAL A 44 -20.32 -18.22 1.31
N ILE A 45 -20.94 -17.32 0.55
CA ILE A 45 -20.34 -16.05 0.12
C ILE A 45 -20.01 -15.17 1.32
N LYS A 46 -20.90 -15.11 2.32
CA LYS A 46 -20.62 -14.39 3.57
C LYS A 46 -19.39 -14.95 4.29
N SER A 47 -19.23 -16.28 4.30
CA SER A 47 -18.07 -16.94 4.91
C SER A 47 -16.78 -16.64 4.14
N ILE A 48 -16.80 -16.71 2.81
CA ILE A 48 -15.65 -16.41 1.95
C ILE A 48 -15.22 -14.94 2.10
N THR A 49 -16.19 -14.01 2.16
CA THR A 49 -15.93 -12.57 2.14
C THR A 49 -15.76 -11.94 3.53
N ALA A 50 -15.95 -12.69 4.62
CA ALA A 50 -16.01 -12.17 5.99
C ALA A 50 -14.81 -11.28 6.37
N SER A 51 -13.58 -11.65 5.98
CA SER A 51 -12.36 -10.91 6.30
C SER A 51 -11.99 -9.81 5.28
N LYS A 52 -12.79 -9.62 4.23
CA LYS A 52 -12.49 -8.75 3.08
C LYS A 52 -13.64 -7.80 2.72
N GLN A 53 -14.41 -7.36 3.72
CA GLN A 53 -15.56 -6.47 3.53
C GLN A 53 -15.20 -5.17 2.83
N GLU A 54 -13.97 -4.65 3.03
CA GLU A 54 -13.49 -3.41 2.41
C GLU A 54 -13.47 -3.43 0.87
N TYR A 55 -13.47 -4.62 0.25
CA TYR A 55 -13.39 -4.79 -1.20
C TYR A 55 -14.74 -4.98 -1.88
N ASN A 56 -15.82 -5.11 -1.09
CA ASN A 56 -17.18 -5.35 -1.57
C ASN A 56 -17.26 -6.51 -2.60
N LEU A 57 -16.66 -7.65 -2.25
CA LEU A 57 -16.54 -8.79 -3.17
C LEU A 57 -17.87 -9.48 -3.48
N GLN A 58 -18.92 -9.25 -2.68
CA GLN A 58 -20.22 -9.89 -2.85
C GLN A 58 -20.83 -9.63 -4.24
N LEU A 59 -20.63 -8.41 -4.76
CA LEU A 59 -21.09 -8.01 -6.10
C LEU A 59 -20.54 -8.93 -7.21
N LEU A 60 -19.32 -9.44 -7.05
CA LEU A 60 -18.69 -10.36 -7.99
C LEU A 60 -19.32 -11.74 -7.94
N TYR A 61 -19.71 -12.22 -6.76
CA TYR A 61 -20.41 -13.50 -6.59
C TYR A 61 -21.85 -13.46 -7.07
N TRP A 62 -22.51 -12.30 -7.01
CA TRP A 62 -23.86 -12.11 -7.53
C TRP A 62 -23.93 -12.05 -9.06
N THR A 63 -22.78 -11.92 -9.72
CA THR A 63 -22.68 -11.72 -11.17
C THR A 63 -22.29 -13.03 -11.86
N PRO A 64 -23.25 -13.81 -12.41
CA PRO A 64 -22.95 -15.06 -13.06
C PRO A 64 -22.16 -14.86 -14.35
N LEU A 65 -21.31 -15.83 -14.67
CA LEU A 65 -20.64 -15.90 -15.97
C LEU A 65 -21.54 -16.58 -17.00
N HIS A 66 -21.53 -16.08 -18.24
CA HIS A 66 -22.43 -16.53 -19.31
C HIS A 66 -21.73 -17.30 -20.43
N THR A 67 -20.40 -17.36 -20.43
CA THR A 67 -19.61 -18.00 -21.49
C THR A 67 -18.60 -18.99 -20.90
N ALA A 68 -18.38 -20.10 -21.61
CA ALA A 68 -17.43 -21.12 -21.19
C ALA A 68 -16.00 -20.58 -21.19
N GLU A 69 -15.69 -19.71 -22.14
CA GLU A 69 -14.41 -19.04 -22.33
C GLU A 69 -14.04 -18.22 -21.09
N THR A 70 -14.97 -17.41 -20.56
CA THR A 70 -14.70 -16.59 -19.38
C THR A 70 -14.56 -17.44 -18.11
N VAL A 71 -15.30 -18.56 -18.01
CA VAL A 71 -15.11 -19.51 -16.91
C VAL A 71 -13.72 -20.13 -16.97
N CYS A 72 -13.31 -20.65 -18.13
CA CYS A 72 -11.98 -21.21 -18.35
C CYS A 72 -10.87 -20.18 -18.09
N TYR A 73 -11.08 -18.92 -18.51
CA TYR A 73 -10.15 -17.82 -18.26
C TYR A 73 -9.91 -17.59 -16.77
N ARG A 74 -10.98 -17.52 -15.95
CA ARG A 74 -10.84 -17.39 -14.48
C ARG A 74 -10.24 -18.64 -13.84
N GLN A 75 -10.60 -19.84 -14.32
CA GLN A 75 -10.02 -21.09 -13.83
C GLN A 75 -8.50 -21.14 -14.02
N GLN A 76 -7.97 -20.62 -15.12
CA GLN A 76 -6.52 -20.54 -15.32
C GLN A 76 -5.84 -19.66 -14.27
N VAL A 77 -6.47 -18.54 -13.87
CA VAL A 77 -5.95 -17.68 -12.79
C VAL A 77 -5.94 -18.44 -11.46
N PHE A 78 -7.03 -19.15 -11.14
CA PHE A 78 -7.07 -20.01 -9.96
C PHE A 78 -5.95 -21.06 -9.96
N GLN A 79 -5.72 -21.72 -11.10
CA GLN A 79 -4.69 -22.74 -11.25
C GLN A 79 -3.27 -22.17 -11.10
N ASP A 80 -2.99 -20.99 -11.66
CA ASP A 80 -1.69 -20.33 -11.44
C ASP A 80 -1.48 -20.04 -9.95
N LEU A 81 -2.52 -19.58 -9.26
CA LEU A 81 -2.49 -19.25 -7.83
C LEU A 81 -2.39 -20.48 -6.90
N GLU A 82 -2.50 -21.71 -7.43
CA GLU A 82 -2.13 -22.91 -6.66
C GLU A 82 -0.61 -23.01 -6.43
N ASN A 83 0.19 -22.26 -7.18
CA ASN A 83 1.61 -22.09 -6.89
C ASN A 83 1.79 -21.27 -5.59
N ASN A 84 2.23 -21.94 -4.53
CA ASN A 84 2.43 -21.34 -3.20
C ASN A 84 3.34 -20.11 -3.21
N LEU A 85 4.39 -20.10 -4.06
CA LEU A 85 5.30 -18.96 -4.15
C LEU A 85 4.60 -17.75 -4.78
N LEU A 86 3.86 -17.96 -5.88
CA LEU A 86 3.06 -16.91 -6.51
C LEU A 86 2.00 -16.37 -5.55
N MET A 87 1.24 -17.26 -4.90
CA MET A 87 0.23 -16.88 -3.92
C MET A 87 0.81 -16.06 -2.77
N ALA A 88 2.00 -16.41 -2.27
CA ALA A 88 2.67 -15.64 -1.21
C ALA A 88 3.00 -14.21 -1.66
N HIS A 89 3.56 -14.04 -2.86
CA HIS A 89 3.87 -12.71 -3.40
C HIS A 89 2.62 -11.86 -3.65
N ILE A 90 1.56 -12.49 -4.18
CA ILE A 90 0.27 -11.84 -4.40
C ILE A 90 -0.37 -11.40 -3.07
N LYS A 91 -0.32 -12.24 -2.03
CA LYS A 91 -0.81 -11.89 -0.69
C LYS A 91 0.00 -10.76 -0.05
N GLN A 92 1.33 -10.77 -0.21
CA GLN A 92 2.19 -9.70 0.29
C GLN A 92 1.85 -8.36 -0.38
N PHE A 93 1.66 -8.36 -1.70
CA PHE A 93 1.19 -7.18 -2.43
C PHE A 93 -0.18 -6.70 -1.91
N ALA A 94 -1.17 -7.59 -1.86
CA ALA A 94 -2.51 -7.29 -1.37
C ALA A 94 -2.51 -6.70 0.05
N GLN A 95 -1.66 -7.23 0.94
CA GLN A 95 -1.51 -6.72 2.30
C GLN A 95 -0.95 -5.30 2.31
N SER A 96 0.09 -5.02 1.52
CA SER A 96 0.65 -3.67 1.37
C SER A 96 -0.40 -2.69 0.86
N MET A 97 -1.20 -3.07 -0.13
CA MET A 97 -2.28 -2.22 -0.68
C MET A 97 -3.41 -1.96 0.33
N SER A 98 -3.78 -2.95 1.15
CA SER A 98 -4.74 -2.77 2.24
C SER A 98 -4.20 -1.83 3.34
N VAL A 99 -2.92 -1.98 3.72
CA VAL A 99 -2.27 -1.04 4.67
C VAL A 99 -2.25 0.38 4.10
N MET A 100 -1.88 0.54 2.84
CA MET A 100 -1.85 1.82 2.13
C MET A 100 -3.23 2.50 2.16
N ARG A 101 -4.32 1.79 1.82
CA ARG A 101 -5.69 2.32 1.91
C ARG A 101 -6.06 2.77 3.32
N ARG A 102 -5.68 2.01 4.35
CA ARG A 102 -5.93 2.38 5.74
C ARG A 102 -5.19 3.66 6.11
N TYR A 103 -3.96 3.85 5.63
CA TYR A 103 -3.21 5.09 5.81
C TYR A 103 -3.86 6.25 5.06
N SER A 104 -4.27 6.08 3.81
CA SER A 104 -5.01 7.11 3.06
C SER A 104 -6.28 7.55 3.81
N ALA A 105 -7.08 6.60 4.33
CA ALA A 105 -8.27 6.91 5.10
C ALA A 105 -7.97 7.56 6.48
N MET A 106 -6.80 7.28 7.05
CA MET A 106 -6.34 7.89 8.30
C MET A 106 -5.84 9.33 8.07
N ILE A 107 -5.11 9.60 6.98
CA ILE A 107 -4.56 10.92 6.64
C ILE A 107 -5.63 11.99 6.65
N GLU A 108 -6.81 11.68 6.09
CA GLU A 108 -7.96 12.59 6.07
C GLU A 108 -8.40 13.06 7.47
N LYS A 109 -8.19 12.21 8.49
CA LYS A 109 -8.61 12.45 9.88
C LYS A 109 -7.55 13.16 10.73
N LEU A 110 -6.34 13.38 10.21
CA LEU A 110 -5.29 14.07 10.97
C LEU A 110 -5.59 15.58 11.06
N ASP A 111 -5.12 16.21 12.13
CA ASP A 111 -5.33 17.65 12.34
C ASP A 111 -4.17 18.51 11.82
N TYR A 112 -2.97 17.93 11.72
CA TYR A 112 -1.74 18.65 11.43
C TYR A 112 -1.27 18.44 9.99
N GLU A 113 -1.06 19.53 9.25
CA GLU A 113 -0.74 19.53 7.82
C GLU A 113 0.53 18.74 7.49
N TYR A 114 1.66 19.04 8.12
CA TYR A 114 2.91 18.35 7.84
C TYR A 114 2.90 16.88 8.26
N HIS A 115 2.00 16.49 9.17
CA HIS A 115 1.78 15.08 9.50
C HIS A 115 1.02 14.38 8.38
N LYS A 116 0.01 15.02 7.79
CA LYS A 116 -0.65 14.50 6.59
C LYS A 116 0.33 14.30 5.45
N LYS A 117 1.20 15.28 5.22
CA LYS A 117 2.19 15.25 4.14
C LYS A 117 3.24 14.14 4.33
N ASP A 118 3.75 13.96 5.55
CA ASP A 118 4.68 12.86 5.85
C ASP A 118 4.00 11.49 5.65
N TRP A 119 2.78 11.31 6.15
CA TRP A 119 2.02 10.06 5.91
C TRP A 119 1.70 9.84 4.43
N PHE A 120 1.43 10.90 3.67
CA PHE A 120 1.25 10.81 2.22
C PHE A 120 2.53 10.31 1.53
N LEU A 121 3.70 10.84 1.92
CA LEU A 121 5.00 10.37 1.45
C LEU A 121 5.23 8.89 1.78
N GLU A 122 5.00 8.48 3.03
CA GLU A 122 5.12 7.07 3.45
C GLU A 122 4.21 6.14 2.64
N THR A 123 2.99 6.59 2.35
CA THR A 123 2.01 5.85 1.56
C THR A 123 2.51 5.66 0.13
N ALA A 124 3.10 6.70 -0.48
CA ALA A 124 3.68 6.61 -1.83
C ALA A 124 4.92 5.70 -1.87
N ILE A 125 5.80 5.75 -0.87
CA ILE A 125 6.97 4.86 -0.76
C ILE A 125 6.53 3.40 -0.64
N MET A 126 5.51 3.13 0.17
CA MET A 126 4.93 1.80 0.32
C MET A 126 4.36 1.27 -1.00
N TYR A 127 3.65 2.11 -1.75
CA TYR A 127 3.13 1.78 -3.07
C TYR A 127 4.25 1.44 -4.07
N CYS A 128 5.26 2.30 -4.20
CA CYS A 128 6.40 2.06 -5.09
C CYS A 128 7.14 0.76 -4.72
N THR A 129 7.34 0.51 -3.43
CA THR A 129 8.00 -0.70 -2.93
C THR A 129 7.17 -1.96 -3.23
N ALA A 130 5.86 -1.92 -2.98
CA ALA A 130 4.96 -3.05 -3.23
C ALA A 130 4.93 -3.43 -4.71
N LEU A 131 4.86 -2.45 -5.61
CA LEU A 131 4.85 -2.69 -7.05
C LEU A 131 6.20 -3.17 -7.58
N SER A 132 7.30 -2.53 -7.17
CA SER A 132 8.64 -2.96 -7.60
C SER A 132 8.97 -4.38 -7.13
N THR A 133 8.56 -4.72 -5.90
CA THR A 133 8.71 -6.08 -5.35
C THR A 133 7.87 -7.08 -6.14
N LEU A 134 6.59 -6.79 -6.37
CA LEU A 134 5.73 -7.68 -7.13
C LEU A 134 6.23 -7.87 -8.57
N ALA A 135 6.64 -6.79 -9.25
CA ALA A 135 7.19 -6.86 -10.61
C ALA A 135 8.38 -7.81 -10.68
N SER A 136 9.35 -7.63 -9.78
CA SER A 136 10.54 -8.49 -9.70
C SER A 136 10.18 -9.96 -9.40
N CYS A 137 9.24 -10.20 -8.49
CA CYS A 137 8.80 -11.55 -8.15
C CYS A 137 8.11 -12.26 -9.33
N LEU A 138 7.38 -11.53 -10.19
CA LEU A 138 6.63 -12.13 -11.30
C LEU A 138 7.51 -12.46 -12.54
N GLU A 139 8.68 -11.85 -12.71
CA GLU A 139 9.55 -12.04 -13.89
C GLU A 139 9.93 -13.51 -14.12
N GLY A 140 10.20 -14.26 -13.06
CA GLY A 140 10.66 -15.65 -13.13
C GLY A 140 9.58 -16.72 -12.98
N ILE A 141 8.32 -16.34 -12.73
CA ILE A 141 7.25 -17.31 -12.44
C ILE A 141 6.57 -17.75 -13.75
N PRO A 142 6.48 -19.05 -14.03
CA PRO A 142 5.70 -19.54 -15.17
C PRO A 142 4.21 -19.32 -14.89
N LEU A 143 3.54 -18.57 -15.75
CA LEU A 143 2.11 -18.26 -15.68
C LEU A 143 1.41 -18.89 -16.89
N LYS A 144 0.34 -19.65 -16.65
CA LYS A 144 -0.50 -20.22 -17.70
C LYS A 144 -1.67 -19.31 -18.05
N SER A 145 -2.16 -18.53 -17.09
CA SER A 145 -3.27 -17.62 -17.29
C SER A 145 -2.84 -16.43 -18.14
N ALA A 146 -3.63 -16.17 -19.19
CA ALA A 146 -3.45 -14.97 -20.00
C ALA A 146 -3.62 -13.70 -19.15
N ALA A 147 -4.49 -13.73 -18.14
CA ALA A 147 -4.71 -12.62 -17.22
C ALA A 147 -3.41 -12.21 -16.49
N LEU A 148 -2.84 -13.11 -15.68
CA LEU A 148 -1.65 -12.77 -14.90
C LEU A 148 -0.42 -12.53 -15.79
N ALA A 149 -0.34 -13.21 -16.95
CA ALA A 149 0.72 -12.95 -17.92
C ALA A 149 0.64 -11.51 -18.48
N THR A 150 -0.55 -11.05 -18.87
CA THR A 150 -0.78 -9.67 -19.32
C THR A 150 -0.52 -8.67 -18.20
N PHE A 151 -0.98 -8.96 -16.98
CA PHE A 151 -0.72 -8.11 -15.82
C PHE A 151 0.77 -7.95 -15.53
N ARG A 152 1.53 -9.05 -15.61
CA ARG A 152 2.99 -9.01 -15.42
C ARG A 152 3.66 -8.07 -16.42
N ILE A 153 3.26 -8.13 -17.69
CA ILE A 153 3.78 -7.24 -18.73
C ILE A 153 3.42 -5.79 -18.39
N TYR A 154 2.13 -5.53 -18.12
CA TYR A 154 1.65 -4.21 -17.72
C TYR A 154 2.41 -3.64 -16.52
N LEU A 155 2.56 -4.42 -15.45
CA LEU A 155 3.25 -4.01 -14.23
C LEU A 155 4.73 -3.72 -14.49
N ALA A 156 5.41 -4.54 -15.28
CA ALA A 156 6.80 -4.33 -15.65
C ALA A 156 6.98 -3.05 -16.48
N ASP A 157 6.09 -2.79 -17.43
CA ASP A 157 6.10 -1.58 -18.26
C ASP A 157 5.76 -0.33 -17.43
N TYR A 158 4.76 -0.42 -16.54
CA TYR A 158 4.41 0.64 -15.61
C TYR A 158 5.59 1.00 -14.70
N CYS A 159 6.28 -0.01 -14.13
CA CYS A 159 7.47 0.22 -13.31
C CYS A 159 8.62 0.87 -14.08
N LYS A 160 8.69 0.70 -15.41
CA LYS A 160 9.68 1.37 -16.28
C LYS A 160 9.23 2.73 -16.80
N SER A 161 7.97 3.11 -16.57
CA SER A 161 7.42 4.39 -17.03
C SER A 161 8.11 5.57 -16.34
N SER A 162 8.21 6.71 -17.04
CA SER A 162 8.75 7.93 -16.47
C SER A 162 7.96 8.40 -15.25
N ALA A 163 6.63 8.26 -15.27
CA ALA A 163 5.77 8.64 -14.15
C ALA A 163 6.12 7.86 -12.87
N PHE A 164 6.24 6.53 -12.96
CA PHE A 164 6.59 5.71 -11.81
C PHE A 164 8.05 5.93 -11.33
N GLN A 165 8.98 6.10 -12.27
CA GLN A 165 10.38 6.38 -11.95
C GLN A 165 10.54 7.73 -11.25
N SER A 166 9.84 8.78 -11.71
CA SER A 166 9.80 10.08 -11.04
C SER A 166 9.19 9.99 -9.64
N LEU A 167 8.02 9.34 -9.48
CA LEU A 167 7.40 9.12 -8.17
C LEU A 167 8.35 8.44 -7.18
N THR A 168 9.05 7.40 -7.63
CA THR A 168 9.99 6.64 -6.80
C THR A 168 11.21 7.49 -6.43
N ALA A 169 11.81 8.19 -7.39
CA ALA A 169 12.97 9.03 -7.14
C ALA A 169 12.64 10.23 -6.22
N ASP A 170 11.52 10.91 -6.47
CA ASP A 170 11.11 12.09 -5.72
C ASP A 170 10.71 11.72 -4.29
N SER A 171 10.03 10.59 -4.08
CA SER A 171 9.69 10.11 -2.74
C SER A 171 10.94 9.73 -1.94
N GLN A 172 11.90 9.01 -2.53
CA GLN A 172 13.16 8.67 -1.88
C GLN A 172 13.99 9.91 -1.54
N LYS A 173 14.13 10.85 -2.49
CA LYS A 173 14.85 12.11 -2.28
C LYS A 173 14.22 12.91 -1.14
N THR A 174 12.89 13.02 -1.12
CA THR A 174 12.16 13.75 -0.07
C THR A 174 12.34 13.07 1.28
N LYS A 175 12.23 11.74 1.35
CA LYS A 175 12.42 10.97 2.58
C LYS A 175 13.83 11.15 3.14
N GLN A 176 14.84 11.10 2.28
CA GLN A 176 16.22 11.32 2.67
C GLN A 176 16.44 12.74 3.21
N ALA A 177 15.95 13.77 2.51
CA ALA A 177 16.10 15.16 2.94
C ALA A 177 15.46 15.41 4.32
N LEU A 178 14.32 14.78 4.61
CA LEU A 178 13.67 14.84 5.92
C LEU A 178 14.46 14.06 6.99
N ALA A 179 15.01 12.89 6.65
CA ALA A 179 15.80 12.07 7.58
C ALA A 179 17.13 12.72 7.99
N GLU A 180 17.67 13.62 7.18
CA GLU A 180 18.90 14.38 7.47
C GLU A 180 18.68 15.51 8.49
N ILE A 181 17.43 15.89 8.77
CA ILE A 181 17.11 16.95 9.72
C ILE A 181 17.52 16.53 11.14
N LYS A 182 18.42 17.31 11.75
CA LYS A 182 18.80 17.19 13.17
C LYS A 182 18.51 18.50 13.89
N TYR A 183 17.78 18.42 14.99
CA TYR A 183 17.40 19.59 15.79
C TYR A 183 17.41 19.27 17.28
N CYS A 184 17.61 20.32 18.08
CA CYS A 184 17.58 20.25 19.54
C CYS A 184 16.30 20.90 20.05
N VAL A 185 15.64 20.24 21.01
CA VAL A 185 14.54 20.84 21.79
C VAL A 185 15.06 21.15 23.19
N ILE A 186 15.13 22.43 23.51
CA ILE A 186 15.54 22.92 24.83
C ILE A 186 14.26 23.18 25.63
N ILE A 187 14.06 22.41 26.70
CA ILE A 187 12.89 22.53 27.56
C ILE A 187 13.26 23.43 28.75
N GLU A 188 12.51 24.51 28.93
CA GLU A 188 12.59 25.43 30.06
C GLU A 188 11.25 25.41 30.80
N SER A 189 11.19 25.87 32.06
CA SER A 189 9.96 25.79 32.87
C SER A 189 8.76 26.43 32.17
N GLY A 190 7.86 25.60 31.61
CA GLY A 190 6.65 26.01 30.89
C GLY A 190 6.87 26.51 29.46
N LYS A 191 8.07 26.38 28.88
CA LYS A 191 8.41 26.84 27.52
C LYS A 191 9.39 25.88 26.85
N PHE A 192 9.48 25.93 25.53
CA PHE A 192 10.55 25.24 24.81
C PHE A 192 11.13 26.12 23.71
N LYS A 193 12.37 25.81 23.31
CA LYS A 193 13.04 26.40 22.14
C LYS A 193 13.45 25.25 21.22
N VAL A 194 13.37 25.49 19.92
CA VAL A 194 13.90 24.58 18.91
C VAL A 194 15.04 25.30 18.21
N LYS A 195 16.18 24.63 18.08
CA LYS A 195 17.33 25.12 17.32
C LYS A 195 17.92 24.01 16.47
N ARG A 196 18.75 24.37 15.48
CA ARG A 196 19.51 23.39 14.71
C ARG A 196 20.49 22.67 15.62
N TYR A 197 20.74 21.40 15.33
CA TYR A 197 21.86 20.66 15.90
C TYR A 197 23.16 21.19 15.25
N GLU A 198 24.14 21.55 16.07
CA GLU A 198 25.40 22.19 15.68
C GLU A 198 26.59 21.36 16.13
N ASP A 199 26.50 20.02 15.94
CA ASP A 199 27.50 19.05 16.38
C ASP A 199 27.90 19.25 17.86
N GLU A 200 26.92 19.60 18.69
CA GLU A 200 27.17 19.84 20.10
C GLU A 200 27.80 18.58 20.71
N ALA A 201 28.87 18.80 21.48
CA ALA A 201 29.58 17.71 22.14
C ALA A 201 28.59 16.88 22.97
N ASP A 202 28.71 15.56 22.91
CA ASP A 202 27.96 14.69 23.80
C ASP A 202 28.49 14.85 25.23
N TYR A 203 27.92 15.83 25.93
CA TYR A 203 28.29 16.16 27.30
C TYR A 203 28.00 15.00 28.26
N SER A 204 27.29 13.94 27.85
CA SER A 204 27.17 12.73 28.66
C SER A 204 28.54 12.16 29.03
N ILE A 205 29.53 12.21 28.12
CA ILE A 205 30.90 11.75 28.36
C ILE A 205 31.59 12.64 29.40
N GLU A 206 31.41 13.96 29.32
CA GLU A 206 32.03 14.90 30.25
C GLU A 206 31.40 14.85 31.65
N VAL A 207 30.08 14.64 31.70
CA VAL A 207 29.31 14.36 32.93
C VAL A 207 29.75 13.02 33.53
N GLU A 208 29.81 11.94 32.74
CA GLU A 208 30.28 10.63 33.20
C GLU A 208 31.71 10.71 33.76
N ASN A 209 32.62 11.43 33.09
CA ASN A 209 33.98 11.64 33.56
C ASN A 209 34.01 12.44 34.88
N THR A 210 33.19 13.48 34.99
CA THR A 210 33.10 14.32 36.21
C THR A 210 32.54 13.53 37.41
N PHE A 211 31.55 12.67 37.17
CA PHE A 211 30.89 11.87 38.21
C PHE A 211 31.47 10.46 38.36
N SER A 212 32.52 10.11 37.60
CA SER A 212 33.20 8.80 37.65
C SER A 212 33.65 8.41 39.06
N LYS A 213 34.07 9.39 39.87
CA LYS A 213 34.49 9.21 41.27
C LYS A 213 33.34 8.86 42.23
N PHE A 214 32.10 9.03 41.79
CA PHE A 214 30.88 8.70 42.53
C PHE A 214 30.14 7.49 41.94
N LYS A 215 30.69 6.85 40.89
CA LYS A 215 30.11 5.68 40.23
C LYS A 215 30.28 4.43 41.12
N GLN A 216 29.25 4.08 41.89
CA GLN A 216 29.27 2.90 42.79
C GLN A 216 29.02 1.56 42.07
N SER A 217 28.48 1.60 40.85
CA SER A 217 28.35 0.48 39.91
C SER A 217 27.96 1.02 38.51
N ASP A 218 28.00 0.20 37.45
CA ASP A 218 27.39 0.60 36.18
C ASP A 218 25.91 0.90 36.40
N ALA A 219 25.50 2.13 36.10
CA ALA A 219 24.13 2.56 36.25
C ALA A 219 23.27 1.83 35.20
N GLN A 220 22.10 1.34 35.62
CA GLN A 220 21.09 0.87 34.69
C GLN A 220 20.78 1.99 33.70
N ASN A 221 20.71 1.64 32.42
CA ASN A 221 20.42 2.60 31.36
C ASN A 221 18.97 3.09 31.53
N TYR A 222 18.80 4.27 32.11
CA TYR A 222 17.50 4.91 32.33
C TYR A 222 17.04 5.73 31.12
N LEU A 223 17.64 5.52 29.93
CA LEU A 223 17.06 5.98 28.68
C LEU A 223 15.66 5.36 28.58
N THR A 224 14.67 6.11 29.06
CA THR A 224 13.27 5.79 28.87
C THR A 224 13.07 5.72 27.38
N HIS A 225 12.82 4.51 26.88
CA HIS A 225 12.29 4.32 25.56
C HIS A 225 10.97 5.10 25.55
N ILE A 226 10.98 6.31 24.98
CA ILE A 226 9.76 7.08 24.82
C ILE A 226 8.88 6.19 23.95
N PRO A 227 7.73 5.70 24.47
CA PRO A 227 6.83 4.91 23.66
C PRO A 227 6.48 5.76 22.45
N VAL A 228 6.54 5.18 21.26
CA VAL A 228 5.98 5.83 20.06
C VAL A 228 4.48 5.95 20.32
N MET A 229 4.07 7.08 20.88
CA MET A 229 2.68 7.37 21.18
C MET A 229 1.96 7.45 19.84
N THR A 230 0.87 6.69 19.71
CA THR A 230 0.00 6.75 18.55
C THR A 230 -0.78 8.06 18.62
N GLY A 231 -0.28 9.10 17.95
CA GLY A 231 -0.89 10.42 17.87
C GLY A 231 0.06 11.52 18.31
N THR A 232 -0.06 12.67 17.65
CA THR A 232 0.82 13.81 17.85
C THR A 232 0.23 14.74 18.88
N SER A 233 0.95 14.99 19.96
CA SER A 233 0.52 15.99 20.94
C SER A 233 0.59 17.40 20.33
N HIS A 234 -0.22 18.32 20.86
CA HIS A 234 -0.15 19.73 20.49
C HIS A 234 1.25 20.35 20.69
N ILE A 235 2.06 19.79 21.60
CA ILE A 235 3.46 20.20 21.82
C ILE A 235 4.34 19.72 20.66
N GLU A 236 4.25 18.46 20.26
CA GLU A 236 5.01 17.91 19.12
C GLU A 236 4.65 18.64 17.82
N ALA A 237 3.37 18.92 17.59
CA ALA A 237 2.93 19.71 16.45
C ALA A 237 3.53 21.13 16.48
N LYS A 238 3.59 21.75 17.65
CA LYS A 238 4.24 23.07 17.81
C LYS A 238 5.74 23.02 17.61
N ILE A 239 6.41 21.97 18.07
CA ILE A 239 7.84 21.74 17.79
C ILE A 239 8.04 21.64 16.27
N LEU A 240 7.22 20.87 15.57
CA LEU A 240 7.29 20.73 14.12
C LEU A 240 7.13 22.07 13.40
N GLU A 241 6.23 22.95 13.83
CA GLU A 241 6.12 24.31 13.27
C GLU A 241 7.44 25.11 13.36
N PHE A 242 8.22 24.93 14.43
CA PHE A 242 9.55 25.55 14.52
C PHE A 242 10.57 24.83 13.65
N VAL A 243 10.55 23.50 13.59
CA VAL A 243 11.45 22.71 12.74
C VAL A 243 11.25 23.10 11.27
N VAL A 244 10.01 23.26 10.81
CA VAL A 244 9.71 23.72 9.44
C VAL A 244 10.35 25.08 9.14
N LYS A 245 10.30 26.02 10.08
CA LYS A 245 10.94 27.34 9.93
C LYS A 245 12.46 27.26 9.92
N LEU A 246 13.04 26.30 10.65
CA LEU A 246 14.49 26.08 10.71
C LEU A 246 15.02 25.32 9.49
N PHE A 247 14.20 24.52 8.82
CA PHE A 247 14.62 23.66 7.70
C PHE A 247 13.69 23.83 6.49
N PRO A 248 13.57 25.03 5.91
CA PRO A 248 12.55 25.28 4.87
C PRO A 248 12.72 24.43 3.62
N GLU A 249 13.96 24.07 3.23
CA GLU A 249 14.20 23.33 1.98
C GLU A 249 13.65 21.90 1.98
N PRO A 250 13.92 21.02 2.98
CA PRO A 250 13.28 19.71 3.05
C PRO A 250 11.74 19.74 3.05
N PHE A 251 11.13 20.70 3.75
CA PHE A 251 9.67 20.81 3.76
C PHE A 251 9.12 21.37 2.45
N ALA A 252 9.85 22.24 1.75
CA ALA A 252 9.48 22.64 0.39
C ALA A 252 9.53 21.47 -0.60
N LEU A 253 10.49 20.55 -0.45
CA LEU A 253 10.51 19.29 -1.22
C LEU A 253 9.28 18.44 -0.92
N LEU A 254 8.91 18.31 0.36
CA LEU A 254 7.72 17.57 0.77
C LEU A 254 6.43 18.19 0.22
N ASP A 255 6.32 19.52 0.26
CA ASP A 255 5.18 20.27 -0.27
C ASP A 255 5.07 20.12 -1.80
N GLY A 256 6.21 20.19 -2.49
CA GLY A 256 6.32 19.94 -3.93
C GLY A 256 5.90 18.51 -4.29
N PHE A 257 6.45 17.52 -3.58
CA PHE A 257 6.11 16.11 -3.76
C PHE A 257 4.61 15.85 -3.63
N CYS A 258 3.98 16.35 -2.55
CA CYS A 258 2.55 16.17 -2.32
C CYS A 258 1.71 16.83 -3.42
N THR A 259 2.17 17.95 -3.97
CA THR A 259 1.46 18.67 -5.04
C THR A 259 1.59 17.96 -6.38
N GLU A 260 2.81 17.56 -6.75
CA GLU A 260 3.13 16.94 -8.04
C GLU A 260 2.53 15.53 -8.16
N HIS A 261 2.54 14.77 -7.07
CA HIS A 261 2.15 13.36 -7.05
C HIS A 261 0.80 13.11 -6.38
N ASN A 262 -0.08 14.11 -6.26
CA ASN A 262 -1.36 14.00 -5.52
C ASN A 262 -2.31 12.87 -6.00
N GLN A 263 -2.12 12.37 -7.23
CA GLN A 263 -2.87 11.28 -7.85
C GLN A 263 -1.94 10.17 -8.34
N PHE A 264 -1.00 9.73 -7.49
CA PHE A 264 0.00 8.72 -7.87
C PHE A 264 -0.56 7.31 -8.08
N LEU A 265 -1.78 7.02 -7.64
CA LEU A 265 -2.38 5.70 -7.75
C LEU A 265 -2.82 5.41 -9.19
N ASP A 266 -2.24 4.35 -9.76
CA ASP A 266 -2.66 3.87 -11.07
C ASP A 266 -3.98 3.08 -10.98
N LYS A 267 -4.90 3.37 -11.92
CA LYS A 267 -6.24 2.79 -11.94
C LYS A 267 -6.23 1.28 -12.20
N THR A 268 -5.35 0.80 -13.08
CA THR A 268 -5.21 -0.63 -13.40
C THR A 268 -4.67 -1.39 -12.20
N ILE A 269 -3.71 -0.81 -11.48
CA ILE A 269 -3.18 -1.39 -10.24
C ILE A 269 -4.26 -1.44 -9.16
N CYS A 270 -5.06 -0.38 -9.00
CA CYS A 270 -6.16 -0.36 -8.04
C CYS A 270 -7.26 -1.37 -8.41
N ALA A 271 -7.58 -1.51 -9.70
CA ALA A 271 -8.48 -2.55 -10.18
C ALA A 271 -7.92 -3.93 -9.82
N PHE A 272 -6.69 -4.24 -10.25
CA PHE A 272 -6.03 -5.51 -9.94
C PHE A 272 -6.06 -5.86 -8.46
N ASP A 273 -5.69 -4.93 -7.57
CA ASP A 273 -5.69 -5.17 -6.14
C ASP A 273 -7.08 -5.52 -5.58
N ARG A 274 -8.16 -4.91 -6.10
CA ARG A 274 -9.52 -5.30 -5.73
C ARG A 274 -9.87 -6.67 -6.29
N GLU A 275 -9.62 -6.89 -7.57
CA GLU A 275 -10.02 -8.09 -8.28
C GLU A 275 -9.30 -9.34 -7.75
N ILE A 276 -8.01 -9.24 -7.47
CA ILE A 276 -7.21 -10.37 -6.98
C ILE A 276 -7.70 -10.90 -5.62
N GLN A 277 -8.38 -10.07 -4.83
CA GLN A 277 -8.96 -10.50 -3.54
C GLN A 277 -10.01 -11.58 -3.66
N PHE A 278 -10.77 -11.62 -4.76
CA PHE A 278 -11.74 -12.68 -5.01
C PHE A 278 -11.04 -14.03 -5.08
N TYR A 279 -9.98 -14.11 -5.87
CA TYR A 279 -9.19 -15.32 -6.03
C TYR A 279 -8.49 -15.72 -4.72
N ILE A 280 -7.93 -14.75 -3.98
CA ILE A 280 -7.31 -15.01 -2.67
C ILE A 280 -8.35 -15.57 -1.69
N ALA A 281 -9.52 -14.94 -1.59
CA ALA A 281 -10.57 -15.33 -0.65
C ALA A 281 -11.08 -16.75 -0.93
N ASP A 282 -11.33 -17.05 -2.19
CA ASP A 282 -11.86 -18.34 -2.61
C ASP A 282 -10.81 -19.45 -2.44
N GLN A 283 -9.54 -19.20 -2.81
CA GLN A 283 -8.44 -20.15 -2.55
C GLN A 283 -8.22 -20.40 -1.05
N ASP A 284 -8.29 -19.37 -0.20
CA ASP A 284 -8.19 -19.53 1.26
C ASP A 284 -9.33 -20.37 1.82
N PHE A 285 -10.56 -20.15 1.33
CA PHE A 285 -11.72 -20.93 1.70
C PHE A 285 -11.61 -22.40 1.25
N ILE A 286 -11.24 -22.64 -0.02
CA ILE A 286 -11.03 -23.98 -0.57
C ILE A 286 -9.89 -24.71 0.15
N ALA A 287 -8.80 -24.01 0.48
CA ALA A 287 -7.69 -24.60 1.22
C ALA A 287 -8.14 -25.13 2.59
N HIS A 288 -9.02 -24.41 3.28
CA HIS A 288 -9.62 -24.89 4.52
C HIS A 288 -10.47 -26.16 4.32
N LEU A 289 -11.29 -26.22 3.27
CA LEU A 289 -12.09 -27.41 2.95
C LEU A 289 -11.20 -28.63 2.61
N LYS A 290 -10.13 -28.42 1.81
CA LYS A 290 -9.14 -29.46 1.49
C LYS A 290 -8.44 -29.98 2.74
N GLN A 291 -8.12 -29.12 3.71
CA GLN A 291 -7.55 -29.52 5.00
C GLN A 291 -8.51 -30.39 5.84
N GLN A 292 -9.82 -30.21 5.67
CA GLN A 292 -10.85 -31.07 6.27
C GLN A 292 -11.08 -32.38 5.50
N GLY A 293 -10.27 -32.66 4.48
CA GLY A 293 -10.34 -33.89 3.69
C GLY A 293 -11.36 -33.86 2.55
N LEU A 294 -11.96 -32.71 2.24
CA LEU A 294 -12.91 -32.60 1.13
C LEU A 294 -12.15 -32.56 -0.21
N PRO A 295 -12.53 -33.42 -1.17
CA PRO A 295 -11.96 -33.37 -2.51
C PRO A 295 -12.41 -32.11 -3.25
N PHE A 296 -11.55 -31.58 -4.11
CA PHE A 296 -11.85 -30.40 -4.93
C PHE A 296 -11.36 -30.62 -6.36
N CYS A 297 -12.12 -30.14 -7.34
CA CYS A 297 -11.76 -30.19 -8.76
C CYS A 297 -12.22 -28.92 -9.48
N TYR A 298 -11.56 -28.59 -10.58
CA TYR A 298 -12.05 -27.59 -11.54
C TYR A 298 -13.00 -28.28 -12.52
N PRO A 299 -14.23 -27.78 -12.71
CA PRO A 299 -15.16 -28.36 -13.66
C PRO A 299 -14.70 -28.13 -15.10
N ASN A 300 -14.77 -29.17 -15.93
CA ASN A 300 -14.60 -29.04 -17.38
C ASN A 300 -15.88 -28.45 -17.98
N ILE A 301 -15.78 -27.25 -18.53
CA ILE A 301 -16.90 -26.58 -19.20
C ILE A 301 -16.78 -26.83 -20.70
N GLY A 302 -17.83 -27.35 -21.32
CA GLY A 302 -17.85 -27.54 -22.77
C GLY A 302 -17.84 -26.21 -23.50
N ILE A 303 -16.82 -25.96 -24.31
CA ILE A 303 -16.81 -24.88 -25.30
C ILE A 303 -17.64 -25.43 -26.47
N SER A 304 -18.86 -24.94 -26.65
CA SER A 304 -19.72 -25.30 -27.80
C SER A 304 -19.48 -24.32 -28.94
#